data_AF-A0A5M9I1X7-F1
#
_entry.id   AF-A0A5M9I1X7-F1
#
_cell.length_a   1.000
_cell.length_b   1.000
_cell.length_c   1.000
_cell.angle_alpha   90.00
_cell.angle_beta   90.00
_cell.angle_gamma   90.00
#
_symmetry.space_group_name_H-M   'P 1'
#
loop_
_entity.id
_entity.type
_entity.pdbx_description
1 polymer ?
#
loop_
_entity_poly.entity_id
_entity_poly.type
_entity_poly.pdbx_seq_one_letter_code
_entity_poly.pdbx_strand_id
1 'polypeptide(L)'
;MKGEKITLWQEGEYHYPEAYGFVPFMISYIHEDDEIRPAMIVVPGGAYRNVSPSEGHLPAEEFYRAGCNVFVLAYTVNLLDEPLKLQPLNDISRAVRLIRRNAEKYSVDPSKLALCGFSAGGHLCASLCVHYGDIIDAEPEYQSISNRPDAAVLAYPVITSGEYAHRDSITALLGSNPSEDELEYMSLEKHVTSDTPPCFLWQTVTDATVPVENSYLFAQACRKNGVRFAHHVFTEGVHGLSVATERWLERDFGVPYTLEQIRILAEAISAGETKYRQEKGAEILADFGLNGQKKEKWSPEIKEEIKASLKETGIWLRLAEDWLDRIWADSLRQCR
;
A
#
# COMPACT_ATOMS: atom_id res chain seq x y z
N MET A 1 -15.40 14.88 5.14
CA MET A 1 -15.82 13.50 5.41
C MET A 1 -14.60 12.67 5.74
N LYS A 2 -14.31 12.47 7.03
CA LYS A 2 -13.19 11.64 7.51
C LYS A 2 -13.74 10.38 8.17
N GLY A 3 -13.16 9.23 7.84
CA GLY A 3 -13.53 7.96 8.44
C GLY A 3 -14.68 7.22 7.77
N GLU A 4 -15.18 7.66 6.61
CA GLU A 4 -16.23 6.91 5.89
C GLU A 4 -15.62 5.65 5.27
N LYS A 5 -16.28 4.51 5.50
CA LYS A 5 -15.93 3.22 4.91
C LYS A 5 -16.60 3.08 3.54
N ILE A 6 -15.78 2.84 2.51
CA ILE A 6 -16.21 2.66 1.13
C ILE A 6 -15.82 1.24 0.71
N THR A 7 -16.80 0.34 0.54
CA THR A 7 -16.53 -1.02 0.05
C THR A 7 -16.17 -1.02 -1.43
N LEU A 8 -15.21 -1.84 -1.84
CA LEU A 8 -14.74 -1.89 -3.24
C LEU A 8 -15.63 -2.76 -4.13
N TRP A 9 -16.18 -3.81 -3.54
CA TRP A 9 -16.94 -4.85 -4.21
C TRP A 9 -18.36 -4.88 -3.65
N GLN A 10 -19.34 -4.99 -4.54
CA GLN A 10 -20.73 -5.18 -4.12
C GLN A 10 -20.97 -6.63 -3.66
N GLU A 11 -22.13 -6.87 -3.06
CA GLU A 11 -22.55 -8.21 -2.68
C GLU A 11 -22.52 -9.15 -3.89
N GLY A 12 -21.79 -10.26 -3.76
CA GLY A 12 -21.64 -11.25 -4.83
C GLY A 12 -20.60 -10.91 -5.90
N GLU A 13 -19.82 -9.83 -5.78
CA GLU A 13 -18.69 -9.56 -6.69
C GLU A 13 -17.36 -10.14 -6.17
N TYR A 14 -17.19 -10.19 -4.85
CA TYR A 14 -15.94 -10.60 -4.20
C TYR A 14 -15.97 -12.04 -3.72
N HIS A 15 -14.98 -12.83 -4.14
CA HIS A 15 -15.00 -14.30 -4.01
C HIS A 15 -13.67 -14.88 -3.49
N TYR A 16 -12.87 -14.11 -2.76
CA TYR A 16 -11.63 -14.66 -2.21
C TYR A 16 -11.95 -15.77 -1.18
N PRO A 17 -11.45 -17.00 -1.34
CA PRO A 17 -11.89 -18.14 -0.53
C PRO A 17 -11.65 -17.99 0.98
N GLU A 18 -10.52 -17.38 1.37
CA GLU A 18 -10.13 -17.20 2.77
C GLU A 18 -10.55 -15.82 3.32
N ALA A 19 -11.62 -15.23 2.76
CA ALA A 19 -12.12 -13.94 3.21
C ALA A 19 -12.97 -14.02 4.49
N TYR A 20 -13.70 -15.12 4.69
CA TYR A 20 -14.59 -15.33 5.85
C TYR A 20 -15.55 -14.15 6.12
N GLY A 21 -16.05 -13.52 5.06
CA GLY A 21 -16.96 -12.36 5.15
C GLY A 21 -16.28 -10.99 5.13
N PHE A 22 -14.94 -10.94 5.11
CA PHE A 22 -14.24 -9.71 4.79
C PHE A 22 -14.51 -9.28 3.34
N VAL A 23 -14.72 -7.98 3.13
CA VAL A 23 -14.74 -7.36 1.79
C VAL A 23 -13.77 -6.18 1.81
N PRO A 24 -12.81 -6.11 0.88
CA PRO A 24 -11.89 -4.98 0.75
C PRO A 24 -12.61 -3.63 0.72
N PHE A 25 -12.01 -2.63 1.36
CA PHE A 25 -12.60 -1.30 1.51
C PHE A 25 -11.54 -0.20 1.58
N MET A 26 -12.00 1.04 1.45
CA MET A 26 -11.22 2.24 1.75
C MET A 26 -11.80 3.00 2.94
N ILE A 27 -10.93 3.67 3.70
CA ILE A 27 -11.33 4.72 4.65
C ILE A 27 -10.99 6.08 4.07
N SER A 28 -11.99 6.96 3.95
CA SER A 28 -11.82 8.27 3.33
C SER A 28 -11.34 9.36 4.30
N TYR A 29 -10.58 10.31 3.76
CA TYR A 29 -10.16 11.56 4.36
C TYR A 29 -10.39 12.64 3.31
N ILE A 30 -11.63 13.11 3.20
CA ILE A 30 -12.07 14.07 2.20
C ILE A 30 -12.32 15.42 2.87
N HIS A 31 -11.83 16.50 2.27
CA HIS A 31 -12.08 17.87 2.74
C HIS A 31 -13.56 18.21 2.66
N GLU A 32 -14.09 18.94 3.65
CA GLU A 32 -15.51 19.31 3.71
C GLU A 32 -15.75 20.65 3.03
N ASP A 33 -15.32 20.71 1.78
CA ASP A 33 -15.46 21.84 0.87
C ASP A 33 -15.72 21.34 -0.56
N ASP A 34 -16.04 22.28 -1.45
CA ASP A 34 -16.30 22.00 -2.86
C ASP A 34 -15.03 22.14 -3.73
N GLU A 35 -13.83 22.20 -3.13
CA GLU A 35 -12.59 22.33 -3.90
C GLU A 35 -12.21 20.99 -4.53
N ILE A 36 -12.01 21.00 -5.86
CA ILE A 36 -11.51 19.84 -6.58
C ILE A 36 -10.01 19.68 -6.30
N ARG A 37 -9.62 18.55 -5.71
CA ARG A 37 -8.26 18.27 -5.21
C ARG A 37 -7.65 17.04 -5.87
N PRO A 38 -6.31 16.91 -5.91
CA PRO A 38 -5.67 15.63 -6.16
C PRO A 38 -6.12 14.55 -5.17
N ALA A 39 -6.11 13.29 -5.62
CA ALA A 39 -6.38 12.14 -4.76
C ALA A 39 -5.08 11.38 -4.43
N MET A 40 -5.01 10.86 -3.21
CA MET A 40 -3.97 9.93 -2.78
C MET A 40 -4.61 8.64 -2.27
N ILE A 41 -4.22 7.48 -2.81
CA ILE A 41 -4.54 6.19 -2.20
C ILE A 41 -3.33 5.73 -1.39
N VAL A 42 -3.46 5.69 -0.08
CA VAL A 42 -2.47 5.12 0.84
C VAL A 42 -2.67 3.61 0.88
N VAL A 43 -1.60 2.86 0.61
CA VAL A 43 -1.59 1.40 0.53
C VAL A 43 -0.58 0.87 1.56
N PRO A 44 -1.04 0.49 2.77
CA PRO A 44 -0.18 0.00 3.82
C PRO A 44 0.56 -1.28 3.41
N GLY A 45 1.71 -1.55 4.03
CA GLY A 45 2.41 -2.82 3.90
C GLY A 45 1.84 -3.90 4.82
N GLY A 46 2.68 -4.86 5.17
CA GLY A 46 2.30 -6.02 6.01
C GLY A 46 2.54 -7.37 5.32
N ALA A 47 3.50 -7.42 4.41
CA ALA A 47 3.93 -8.61 3.69
C ALA A 47 2.83 -9.34 2.90
N TYR A 48 1.74 -8.65 2.53
CA TYR A 48 0.49 -9.26 2.04
C TYR A 48 -0.19 -10.22 3.05
N ARG A 49 0.24 -10.22 4.31
CA ARG A 49 -0.33 -11.05 5.38
C ARG A 49 -1.26 -10.29 6.31
N ASN A 50 -1.11 -8.98 6.37
CA ASN A 50 -1.96 -8.03 7.07
C ASN A 50 -1.87 -6.67 6.36
N VAL A 51 -2.77 -5.75 6.72
CA VAL A 51 -2.66 -4.34 6.33
C VAL A 51 -2.17 -3.57 7.56
N SER A 52 -0.93 -3.07 7.49
CA SER A 52 -0.21 -2.52 8.65
C SER A 52 -0.89 -1.26 9.22
N PRO A 53 -1.26 -1.23 10.51
CA PRO A 53 -1.83 -0.03 11.14
C PRO A 53 -0.90 1.19 11.10
N SER A 54 0.42 0.97 11.14
CA SER A 54 1.39 2.06 11.18
C SER A 54 1.48 2.86 9.89
N GLU A 55 0.94 2.34 8.80
CA GLU A 55 1.07 2.85 7.43
C GLU A 55 -0.29 3.27 6.83
N GLY A 56 -1.35 3.31 7.66
CA GLY A 56 -2.68 3.76 7.26
C GLY A 56 -2.98 5.19 7.67
N HIS A 57 -3.50 5.38 8.89
CA HIS A 57 -4.00 6.68 9.37
C HIS A 57 -2.95 7.79 9.35
N LEU A 58 -1.73 7.53 9.85
CA LEU A 58 -0.68 8.54 9.95
C LEU A 58 -0.30 9.15 8.60
N PRO A 59 0.11 8.39 7.57
CA PRO A 59 0.41 8.98 6.27
C PRO A 59 -0.83 9.60 5.61
N ALA A 60 -2.02 9.07 5.86
CA ALA A 60 -3.25 9.67 5.33
C ALA A 60 -3.50 11.09 5.87
N GLU A 61 -3.20 11.34 7.14
CA GLU A 61 -3.31 12.69 7.70
C GLU A 61 -2.28 13.66 7.11
N GLU A 62 -1.06 13.20 6.84
CA GLU A 62 -0.01 14.06 6.25
C GLU A 62 -0.39 14.50 4.83
N PHE A 63 -0.81 13.56 3.97
CA PHE A 63 -1.26 13.91 2.62
C PHE A 63 -2.58 14.69 2.61
N TYR A 64 -3.46 14.46 3.58
CA TYR A 64 -4.66 15.26 3.76
C TYR A 64 -4.32 16.72 4.08
N ARG A 65 -3.35 16.96 4.98
CA ARG A 65 -2.86 18.30 5.32
C ARG A 65 -2.12 18.96 4.16
N ALA A 66 -1.48 18.18 3.30
CA ALA A 66 -0.88 18.63 2.04
C ALA A 66 -1.92 18.92 0.93
N GLY A 67 -3.22 18.91 1.23
CA GLY A 67 -4.27 19.35 0.30
C GLY A 67 -4.83 18.27 -0.63
N CYS A 68 -4.48 16.98 -0.42
CA CYS A 68 -5.10 15.87 -1.13
C CYS A 68 -6.40 15.40 -0.45
N ASN A 69 -7.33 14.86 -1.22
CA ASN A 69 -8.32 13.92 -0.70
C ASN A 69 -7.70 12.52 -0.63
N VAL A 70 -7.76 11.85 0.53
CA VAL A 70 -6.98 10.63 0.78
C VAL A 70 -7.89 9.44 1.06
N PHE A 71 -7.48 8.26 0.60
CA PHE A 71 -8.17 7.00 0.81
C PHE A 71 -7.16 5.96 1.30
N VAL A 72 -7.39 5.37 2.48
CA VAL A 72 -6.55 4.27 2.98
C VAL A 72 -7.16 2.95 2.54
N LEU A 73 -6.43 2.18 1.75
CA LEU A 73 -6.88 0.91 1.20
C LEU A 73 -6.61 -0.25 2.17
N ALA A 74 -7.67 -0.90 2.65
CA ALA A 74 -7.62 -2.22 3.27
C ALA A 74 -7.92 -3.27 2.20
N TYR A 75 -6.85 -3.76 1.55
CA TYR A 75 -6.91 -4.75 0.47
C TYR A 75 -6.84 -6.18 1.00
N THR A 76 -7.13 -7.15 0.13
CA THR A 76 -7.09 -8.58 0.46
C THR A 76 -5.67 -9.02 0.83
N VAL A 77 -5.55 -9.64 2.00
CA VAL A 77 -4.30 -10.21 2.52
C VAL A 77 -4.55 -11.65 2.98
N ASN A 78 -3.49 -12.42 3.20
CA ASN A 78 -3.62 -13.77 3.73
C ASN A 78 -2.52 -14.11 4.74
N LEU A 79 -2.91 -14.39 5.98
CA LEU A 79 -2.02 -14.77 7.07
C LEU A 79 -1.63 -16.26 7.06
N LEU A 80 -2.38 -17.11 6.36
CA LEU A 80 -2.41 -18.57 6.47
C LEU A 80 -1.88 -19.31 5.22
N ASP A 81 -1.08 -18.62 4.40
CA ASP A 81 -0.32 -19.18 3.28
C ASP A 81 -1.15 -19.70 2.08
N GLU A 82 -2.47 -19.44 2.02
CA GLU A 82 -3.19 -19.63 0.76
C GLU A 82 -2.81 -18.49 -0.23
N PRO A 83 -2.37 -18.81 -1.46
CA PRO A 83 -1.88 -17.81 -2.39
C PRO A 83 -2.94 -16.76 -2.74
N LEU A 84 -2.55 -15.48 -2.64
CA LEU A 84 -3.43 -14.37 -3.01
C LEU A 84 -3.58 -14.18 -4.52
N LYS A 85 -2.59 -14.62 -5.29
CA LYS A 85 -2.48 -14.42 -6.74
C LYS A 85 -2.74 -12.95 -7.09
N LEU A 86 -3.65 -12.67 -8.03
CA LEU A 86 -3.95 -11.31 -8.50
C LEU A 86 -5.01 -10.57 -7.66
N GLN A 87 -5.58 -11.18 -6.61
CA GLN A 87 -6.66 -10.55 -5.85
C GLN A 87 -6.29 -9.16 -5.28
N PRO A 88 -5.12 -8.95 -4.65
CA PRO A 88 -4.72 -7.62 -4.17
C PRO A 88 -4.61 -6.60 -5.31
N LEU A 89 -4.12 -7.04 -6.48
CA LEU A 89 -3.98 -6.19 -7.67
C LEU A 89 -5.33 -5.79 -8.26
N ASN A 90 -6.30 -6.72 -8.24
CA ASN A 90 -7.69 -6.43 -8.59
C ASN A 90 -8.31 -5.41 -7.60
N ASP A 91 -8.05 -5.53 -6.30
CA ASP A 91 -8.57 -4.60 -5.30
C ASP A 91 -8.06 -3.17 -5.53
N ILE A 92 -6.75 -2.96 -5.67
CA ILE A 92 -6.20 -1.62 -5.90
C ILE A 92 -6.64 -1.06 -7.26
N SER A 93 -6.74 -1.90 -8.29
CA SER A 93 -7.28 -1.51 -9.59
C SER A 93 -8.74 -1.03 -9.47
N ARG A 94 -9.58 -1.77 -8.74
CA ARG A 94 -10.97 -1.40 -8.46
C ARG A 94 -11.06 -0.11 -7.64
N ALA A 95 -10.19 0.09 -6.66
CA ALA A 95 -10.12 1.31 -5.86
C ALA A 95 -9.88 2.56 -6.72
N VAL A 96 -8.89 2.52 -7.63
CA VAL A 96 -8.60 3.62 -8.56
C VAL A 96 -9.82 3.93 -9.43
N ARG A 97 -10.44 2.89 -10.00
CA ARG A 97 -11.62 3.05 -10.87
C ARG A 97 -12.82 3.60 -10.11
N LEU A 98 -13.05 3.15 -8.88
CA LEU A 98 -14.14 3.60 -8.02
C LEU A 98 -13.99 5.09 -7.70
N ILE A 99 -12.78 5.54 -7.34
CA ILE A 99 -12.52 6.96 -7.10
C ILE A 99 -12.76 7.78 -8.37
N ARG A 100 -12.23 7.35 -9.52
CA ARG A 100 -12.44 8.06 -10.80
C ARG A 100 -13.90 8.11 -11.22
N ARG A 101 -14.65 7.02 -11.04
CA ARG A 101 -16.10 6.96 -11.30
C ARG A 101 -16.88 7.95 -10.45
N ASN A 102 -16.45 8.15 -9.20
CA ASN A 102 -17.12 8.98 -8.21
C ASN A 102 -16.36 10.30 -7.95
N ALA A 103 -15.57 10.77 -8.92
CA ALA A 103 -14.67 11.90 -8.74
C ALA A 103 -15.41 13.17 -8.33
N GLU A 104 -16.59 13.42 -8.91
CA GLU A 104 -17.48 14.53 -8.53
C GLU A 104 -17.96 14.41 -7.08
N LYS A 105 -18.43 13.22 -6.67
CA LYS A 105 -18.87 12.96 -5.29
C LYS A 105 -17.75 13.18 -4.27
N TYR A 106 -16.51 12.90 -4.65
CA TYR A 106 -15.35 12.98 -3.77
C TYR A 106 -14.56 14.29 -3.91
N SER A 107 -15.01 15.25 -4.72
CA SER A 107 -14.27 16.48 -5.05
C SER A 107 -12.82 16.18 -5.49
N VAL A 108 -12.64 15.18 -6.34
CA VAL A 108 -11.34 14.70 -6.83
C VAL A 108 -11.12 15.09 -8.29
N ASP A 109 -9.91 15.53 -8.64
CA ASP A 109 -9.45 15.61 -10.02
C ASP A 109 -9.08 14.18 -10.52
N PRO A 110 -9.84 13.58 -11.44
CA PRO A 110 -9.61 12.19 -11.87
C PRO A 110 -8.30 12.00 -12.66
N SER A 111 -7.62 13.09 -13.04
CA SER A 111 -6.31 13.11 -13.71
C SER A 111 -5.12 13.30 -12.75
N LYS A 112 -5.39 13.43 -11.45
CA LYS A 112 -4.37 13.61 -10.40
C LYS A 112 -4.60 12.64 -9.25
N LEU A 113 -4.61 11.34 -9.58
CA LEU A 113 -4.72 10.27 -8.60
C LEU A 113 -3.37 9.58 -8.42
N ALA A 114 -2.74 9.82 -7.27
CA ALA A 114 -1.49 9.16 -6.88
C ALA A 114 -1.73 7.97 -5.95
N LEU A 115 -0.76 7.05 -5.93
CA LEU A 115 -0.67 6.00 -4.91
C LEU A 115 0.49 6.29 -3.96
N CYS A 116 0.37 5.93 -2.69
CA CYS A 116 1.48 5.89 -1.74
C CYS A 116 1.53 4.52 -1.06
N GLY A 117 2.45 3.67 -1.51
CA GLY A 117 2.59 2.30 -1.03
C GLY A 117 3.80 2.12 -0.13
N PHE A 118 3.65 1.29 0.91
CA PHE A 118 4.72 0.98 1.87
C PHE A 118 5.09 -0.51 1.81
N SER A 119 6.37 -0.87 1.71
CA SER A 119 6.82 -2.27 1.73
C SER A 119 6.07 -3.13 0.69
N ALA A 120 5.31 -4.15 1.12
CA ALA A 120 4.43 -4.94 0.25
C ALA A 120 3.26 -4.15 -0.38
N GLY A 121 2.77 -3.09 0.27
CA GLY A 121 1.87 -2.13 -0.35
C GLY A 121 2.59 -1.28 -1.40
N GLY A 122 3.89 -1.05 -1.22
CA GLY A 122 4.78 -0.48 -2.24
C GLY A 122 4.90 -1.37 -3.46
N HIS A 123 5.06 -2.68 -3.25
CA HIS A 123 4.98 -3.68 -4.32
C HIS A 123 3.62 -3.60 -5.03
N LEU A 124 2.51 -3.57 -4.29
CA LEU A 124 1.17 -3.50 -4.89
C LEU A 124 0.96 -2.24 -5.75
N CYS A 125 1.41 -1.09 -5.26
CA CYS A 125 1.39 0.16 -6.02
C CYS A 125 2.23 0.07 -7.29
N ALA A 126 3.47 -0.43 -7.17
CA ALA A 126 4.37 -0.62 -8.30
C ALA A 126 3.82 -1.65 -9.31
N SER A 127 3.15 -2.71 -8.84
CA SER A 127 2.48 -3.70 -9.69
C SER A 127 1.40 -3.04 -10.52
N LEU A 128 0.53 -2.22 -9.91
CA LEU A 128 -0.47 -1.50 -10.69
C LEU A 128 0.18 -0.52 -11.68
N CYS A 129 1.31 0.12 -11.32
CA CYS A 129 2.01 1.04 -12.22
C CYS A 129 2.54 0.37 -13.50
N VAL A 130 2.98 -0.90 -13.43
CA VAL A 130 3.56 -1.62 -14.57
C VAL A 130 2.59 -2.57 -15.26
N HIS A 131 1.58 -3.08 -14.53
CA HIS A 131 0.63 -4.10 -15.00
C HIS A 131 -0.79 -3.58 -15.18
N TYR A 132 -1.07 -2.27 -15.04
CA TYR A 132 -2.45 -1.75 -15.13
C TYR A 132 -3.21 -2.21 -16.38
N GLY A 133 -2.51 -2.34 -17.52
CA GLY A 133 -3.08 -2.74 -18.81
C GLY A 133 -3.54 -4.20 -18.86
N ASP A 134 -3.03 -5.06 -17.99
CA ASP A 134 -3.38 -6.48 -17.92
C ASP A 134 -4.66 -6.70 -17.10
N ILE A 135 -5.03 -5.74 -16.25
CA ILE A 135 -6.08 -5.91 -15.25
C ILE A 135 -7.43 -5.46 -15.80
N ILE A 136 -8.24 -6.43 -16.19
CA ILE A 136 -9.61 -6.22 -16.67
C ILE A 136 -10.58 -6.36 -15.50
N ASP A 137 -11.45 -5.37 -15.32
CA ASP A 137 -12.50 -5.46 -14.33
C ASP A 137 -13.59 -6.46 -14.76
N ALA A 138 -14.06 -7.32 -13.86
CA ALA A 138 -15.16 -8.22 -14.16
C ALA A 138 -16.46 -7.46 -14.46
N GLU A 139 -16.65 -6.31 -13.81
CA GLU A 139 -17.87 -5.52 -13.93
C GLU A 139 -17.79 -4.52 -15.10
N PRO A 140 -18.70 -4.61 -16.10
CA PRO A 140 -18.62 -3.80 -17.32
C PRO A 140 -18.57 -2.29 -17.09
N GLU A 141 -19.22 -1.79 -16.03
CA GLU A 141 -19.25 -0.37 -15.72
C GLU A 141 -17.88 0.21 -15.31
N TYR A 142 -16.94 -0.64 -14.89
CA TYR A 142 -15.58 -0.25 -14.52
C TYR A 142 -14.57 -0.47 -15.67
N GLN A 143 -14.88 -1.31 -16.66
CA GLN A 143 -13.94 -1.68 -17.73
C GLN A 143 -13.47 -0.51 -18.59
N SER A 144 -14.32 0.50 -18.80
CA SER A 144 -13.96 1.71 -19.56
C SER A 144 -13.18 2.75 -18.75
N ILE A 145 -13.06 2.55 -17.43
CA ILE A 145 -12.39 3.48 -16.53
C ILE A 145 -10.93 3.04 -16.37
N SER A 146 -10.02 3.96 -16.68
CA SER A 146 -8.59 3.72 -16.47
C SER A 146 -8.31 3.40 -15.00
N ASN A 147 -7.52 2.36 -14.76
CA ASN A 147 -6.92 2.01 -13.47
C ASN A 147 -5.44 2.46 -13.37
N ARG A 148 -4.87 3.06 -14.42
CA ARG A 148 -3.49 3.54 -14.42
C ARG A 148 -3.35 4.71 -13.44
N PRO A 149 -2.48 4.66 -12.42
CA PRO A 149 -2.21 5.80 -11.55
C PRO A 149 -1.58 6.97 -12.31
N ASP A 150 -1.72 8.19 -11.80
CA ASP A 150 -1.11 9.38 -12.39
C ASP A 150 0.29 9.65 -11.81
N ALA A 151 0.57 9.16 -10.60
CA ALA A 151 1.89 9.11 -9.97
C ALA A 151 1.93 8.01 -8.89
N ALA A 152 3.13 7.60 -8.45
CA ALA A 152 3.28 6.69 -7.32
C ALA A 152 4.43 7.10 -6.39
N VAL A 153 4.17 7.07 -5.08
CA VAL A 153 5.15 7.20 -4.00
C VAL A 153 5.38 5.80 -3.43
N LEU A 154 6.60 5.31 -3.51
CA LEU A 154 7.02 3.96 -3.13
C LEU A 154 8.00 4.05 -1.96
N ALA A 155 7.51 3.76 -0.76
CA ALA A 155 8.26 3.79 0.48
C ALA A 155 8.81 2.39 0.81
N TYR A 156 10.15 2.27 0.84
CA TYR A 156 10.90 1.05 1.10
C TYR A 156 10.28 -0.20 0.43
N PRO A 157 9.99 -0.13 -0.89
CA PRO A 157 9.09 -1.07 -1.54
C PRO A 157 9.74 -2.44 -1.70
N VAL A 158 8.94 -3.50 -1.57
CA VAL A 158 9.29 -4.77 -2.22
C VAL A 158 9.11 -4.58 -3.73
N ILE A 159 10.04 -5.06 -4.55
CA ILE A 159 10.03 -4.87 -6.01
C ILE A 159 10.35 -6.15 -6.77
N THR A 160 11.43 -6.84 -6.41
CA THR A 160 11.91 -8.00 -7.18
C THR A 160 11.52 -9.31 -6.50
N SER A 161 11.27 -10.35 -7.29
CA SER A 161 11.18 -11.73 -6.80
C SER A 161 12.53 -12.48 -6.91
N GLY A 162 13.58 -11.81 -7.39
CA GLY A 162 14.92 -12.35 -7.60
C GLY A 162 15.77 -12.44 -6.32
N GLU A 163 17.07 -12.15 -6.44
CA GLU A 163 18.05 -12.25 -5.33
C GLU A 163 17.62 -11.48 -4.08
N TYR A 164 17.17 -10.23 -4.25
CA TYR A 164 16.84 -9.29 -3.18
C TYR A 164 15.38 -9.34 -2.72
N ALA A 165 14.66 -10.41 -3.05
CA ALA A 165 13.24 -10.49 -2.74
C ALA A 165 12.97 -10.57 -1.25
N HIS A 166 11.92 -9.88 -0.81
CA HIS A 166 11.28 -10.19 0.45
C HIS A 166 10.43 -11.46 0.29
N ARG A 167 11.05 -12.63 0.57
CA ARG A 167 10.48 -13.96 0.29
C ARG A 167 9.09 -14.15 0.87
N ASP A 168 8.85 -13.66 2.09
CA ASP A 168 7.56 -13.83 2.76
C ASP A 168 6.40 -13.16 1.99
N SER A 169 6.64 -12.00 1.40
CA SER A 169 5.66 -11.33 0.52
C SER A 169 5.40 -12.09 -0.77
N ILE A 170 6.47 -12.61 -1.39
CA ILE A 170 6.35 -13.40 -2.62
C ILE A 170 5.61 -14.71 -2.34
N THR A 171 5.87 -15.36 -1.20
CA THR A 171 5.17 -16.57 -0.78
C THR A 171 3.70 -16.31 -0.49
N ALA A 172 3.34 -15.22 0.20
CA ALA A 172 1.95 -14.85 0.43
C ALA A 172 1.18 -14.59 -0.89
N LEU A 173 1.85 -14.01 -1.90
CA LEU A 173 1.25 -13.79 -3.22
C LEU A 173 1.10 -15.09 -4.02
N LEU A 174 2.18 -15.84 -4.18
CA LEU A 174 2.27 -16.87 -5.21
C LEU A 174 2.19 -18.30 -4.65
N GLY A 175 2.38 -18.47 -3.35
CA GLY A 175 2.54 -19.77 -2.68
C GLY A 175 4.00 -20.19 -2.52
N SER A 176 4.22 -21.38 -1.98
CA SER A 176 5.55 -21.92 -1.69
C SER A 176 6.33 -22.38 -2.92
N ASN A 177 5.64 -22.73 -4.01
CA ASN A 177 6.22 -23.23 -5.26
C ASN A 177 5.71 -22.44 -6.46
N PRO A 178 6.06 -21.15 -6.60
CA PRO A 178 5.66 -20.35 -7.74
C PRO A 178 6.34 -20.84 -9.02
N SER A 179 5.67 -20.67 -10.17
CA SER A 179 6.31 -20.90 -11.47
C SER A 179 7.33 -19.80 -11.78
N GLU A 180 8.22 -20.06 -12.75
CA GLU A 180 9.16 -19.04 -13.25
C GLU A 180 8.41 -17.84 -13.85
N ASP A 181 7.32 -18.08 -14.57
CA ASP A 181 6.48 -17.02 -15.15
C ASP A 181 5.81 -16.16 -14.07
N GLU A 182 5.36 -16.76 -12.96
CA GLU A 182 4.77 -16.01 -11.85
C GLU A 182 5.81 -15.14 -11.12
N LEU A 183 7.04 -15.67 -10.95
CA LEU A 183 8.15 -14.90 -10.40
C LEU A 183 8.56 -13.76 -11.34
N GLU A 184 8.65 -14.03 -12.65
CA GLU A 184 8.95 -13.02 -13.65
C GLU A 184 7.91 -11.90 -13.64
N TYR A 185 6.62 -12.26 -13.60
CA TYR A 185 5.52 -11.29 -13.53
C TYR A 185 5.59 -10.41 -12.27
N MET A 186 5.98 -10.98 -11.12
CA MET A 186 6.11 -10.25 -9.86
C MET A 186 7.51 -9.64 -9.63
N SER A 187 8.40 -9.66 -10.63
CA SER A 187 9.65 -8.89 -10.62
C SER A 187 9.46 -7.56 -11.35
N LEU A 188 8.92 -6.57 -10.63
CA LEU A 188 8.32 -5.38 -11.21
C LEU A 188 9.32 -4.48 -11.95
N GLU A 189 10.61 -4.53 -11.58
CA GLU A 189 11.68 -3.81 -12.27
C GLU A 189 11.84 -4.23 -13.73
N LYS A 190 11.37 -5.43 -14.09
CA LYS A 190 11.47 -5.98 -15.46
C LYS A 190 10.34 -5.49 -16.37
N HIS A 191 9.28 -4.95 -15.79
CA HIS A 191 8.05 -4.54 -16.51
C HIS A 191 7.88 -3.03 -16.62
N VAL A 192 8.86 -2.25 -16.16
CA VAL A 192 8.84 -0.79 -16.34
C VAL A 192 8.96 -0.46 -17.84
N THR A 193 8.03 0.35 -18.35
CA THR A 193 8.01 0.85 -19.73
C THR A 193 7.95 2.38 -19.73
N SER A 194 7.95 3.01 -20.91
CA SER A 194 7.72 4.45 -21.02
C SER A 194 6.34 4.90 -20.55
N ASP A 195 5.37 3.98 -20.46
CA ASP A 195 4.00 4.25 -20.05
C ASP A 195 3.82 4.14 -18.52
N THR A 196 4.79 3.61 -17.79
CA THR A 196 4.80 3.62 -16.32
C THR A 196 4.68 5.05 -15.79
N PRO A 197 3.78 5.34 -14.82
CA PRO A 197 3.62 6.68 -14.28
C PRO A 197 4.89 7.19 -13.58
N PRO A 198 5.02 8.51 -13.38
CA PRO A 198 6.10 9.06 -12.58
C PRO A 198 6.15 8.44 -11.19
N CYS A 199 7.36 8.17 -10.68
CA CYS A 199 7.56 7.53 -9.38
C CYS A 199 8.47 8.33 -8.44
N PHE A 200 8.10 8.41 -7.18
CA PHE A 200 8.97 8.83 -6.08
C PHE A 200 9.32 7.60 -5.26
N LEU A 201 10.61 7.34 -5.05
CA LEU A 201 11.09 6.23 -4.25
C LEU A 201 11.88 6.75 -3.05
N TRP A 202 11.68 6.14 -1.89
CA TRP A 202 12.62 6.33 -0.79
C TRP A 202 12.84 5.05 0.01
N GLN A 203 14.03 4.90 0.60
CA GLN A 203 14.39 3.76 1.45
C GLN A 203 15.60 4.12 2.32
N THR A 204 15.92 3.29 3.33
CA THR A 204 17.15 3.43 4.14
C THR A 204 18.19 2.41 3.70
N VAL A 205 19.49 2.73 3.79
CA VAL A 205 20.57 1.78 3.48
C VAL A 205 20.56 0.58 4.43
N THR A 206 20.18 0.81 5.69
CA THR A 206 20.20 -0.21 6.76
C THR A 206 18.92 -1.03 6.87
N ASP A 207 18.03 -0.99 5.86
CA ASP A 207 16.82 -1.80 5.85
C ASP A 207 17.16 -3.30 5.86
N ALA A 208 16.95 -3.94 7.00
CA ALA A 208 17.28 -5.35 7.21
C ALA A 208 16.14 -6.31 6.82
N THR A 209 14.99 -5.79 6.37
CA THR A 209 13.83 -6.61 5.99
C THR A 209 13.66 -6.66 4.48
N VAL A 210 13.64 -5.49 3.84
CA VAL A 210 13.61 -5.37 2.38
C VAL A 210 14.93 -4.76 1.94
N PRO A 211 15.81 -5.50 1.25
CA PRO A 211 17.09 -4.95 0.82
C PRO A 211 16.91 -3.69 -0.02
N VAL A 212 17.74 -2.67 0.22
CA VAL A 212 17.70 -1.36 -0.47
C VAL A 212 17.80 -1.48 -2.00
N GLU A 213 18.38 -2.58 -2.47
CA GLU A 213 18.48 -2.98 -3.86
C GLU A 213 17.13 -3.01 -4.57
N ASN A 214 16.02 -3.27 -3.88
CA ASN A 214 14.68 -3.18 -4.48
C ASN A 214 14.44 -1.78 -5.06
N SER A 215 14.72 -0.72 -4.30
CA SER A 215 14.58 0.66 -4.78
C SER A 215 15.61 1.03 -5.85
N TYR A 216 16.85 0.54 -5.75
CA TYR A 216 17.87 0.75 -6.80
C TYR A 216 17.48 0.11 -8.13
N LEU A 217 16.96 -1.12 -8.10
CA LEU A 217 16.54 -1.85 -9.30
C LEU A 217 15.40 -1.11 -10.01
N PHE A 218 14.37 -0.69 -9.28
CA PHE A 218 13.24 0.03 -9.87
C PHE A 218 13.64 1.40 -10.41
N ALA A 219 14.42 2.18 -9.65
CA ALA A 219 14.93 3.48 -10.11
C ALA A 219 15.80 3.34 -11.37
N GLN A 220 16.62 2.28 -11.45
CA GLN A 220 17.40 1.98 -12.65
C GLN A 220 16.51 1.64 -13.84
N ALA A 221 15.44 0.87 -13.62
CA ALA A 221 14.46 0.54 -14.65
C ALA A 221 13.69 1.77 -15.15
N CYS A 222 13.25 2.66 -14.25
CA CYS A 222 12.66 3.96 -14.59
C CYS A 222 13.60 4.78 -15.46
N ARG A 223 14.87 4.91 -15.06
CA ARG A 223 15.90 5.63 -15.83
C ARG A 223 16.08 5.06 -17.24
N LYS A 224 16.18 3.73 -17.37
CA LYS A 224 16.38 3.05 -18.67
C LYS A 224 15.21 3.28 -19.62
N ASN A 225 13.99 3.37 -19.11
CA ASN A 225 12.77 3.53 -19.90
C ASN A 225 12.28 4.98 -20.02
N GLY A 226 13.05 5.97 -19.54
CA GLY A 226 12.69 7.38 -19.63
C GLY A 226 11.53 7.82 -18.73
N VAL A 227 11.17 7.01 -17.73
CA VAL A 227 10.15 7.35 -16.74
C VAL A 227 10.70 8.44 -15.82
N ARG A 228 9.90 9.48 -15.56
CA ARG A 228 10.26 10.53 -14.60
C ARG A 228 10.25 9.95 -13.19
N PHE A 229 11.34 10.13 -12.43
CA PHE A 229 11.37 9.65 -11.05
C PHE A 229 12.21 10.54 -10.13
N ALA A 230 11.98 10.40 -8.83
CA ALA A 230 12.88 10.83 -7.77
C ALA A 230 13.25 9.62 -6.91
N HIS A 231 14.50 9.54 -6.44
CA HIS A 231 14.96 8.45 -5.58
C HIS A 231 15.81 9.01 -4.43
N HIS A 232 15.35 8.78 -3.21
CA HIS A 232 15.98 9.25 -1.98
C HIS A 232 16.38 8.07 -1.10
N VAL A 233 17.68 7.80 -0.97
CA VAL A 233 18.18 6.76 -0.06
C VAL A 233 18.80 7.43 1.17
N PHE A 234 18.26 7.14 2.33
CA PHE A 234 18.68 7.70 3.62
C PHE A 234 19.73 6.81 4.31
N THR A 235 20.56 7.44 5.13
CA THR A 235 21.75 6.81 5.71
C THR A 235 21.42 5.61 6.58
N GLU A 236 20.38 5.74 7.43
CA GLU A 236 20.00 4.72 8.41
C GLU A 236 18.52 4.78 8.76
N GLY A 237 18.02 3.67 9.30
CA GLY A 237 16.65 3.52 9.79
C GLY A 237 16.13 2.10 9.59
N VAL A 238 15.27 1.66 10.50
CA VAL A 238 14.65 0.32 10.46
C VAL A 238 13.61 0.22 9.34
N HIS A 239 13.22 -1.00 8.96
CA HIS A 239 12.11 -1.20 8.04
C HIS A 239 10.78 -0.71 8.63
N GLY A 240 9.90 -0.16 7.78
CA GLY A 240 8.54 0.18 8.17
C GLY A 240 8.41 1.49 8.97
N LEU A 241 9.30 2.46 8.73
CA LEU A 241 9.31 3.76 9.41
C LEU A 241 8.08 4.63 9.13
N SER A 242 7.27 4.31 8.11
CA SER A 242 6.06 5.07 7.73
C SER A 242 6.39 6.57 7.60
N VAL A 243 5.69 7.44 8.34
CA VAL A 243 5.92 8.90 8.39
C VAL A 243 7.19 9.31 9.17
N ALA A 244 7.87 8.36 9.83
CA ALA A 244 9.09 8.57 10.61
C ALA A 244 8.99 9.72 11.65
N THR A 245 7.90 9.74 12.41
CA THR A 245 7.66 10.74 13.47
C THR A 245 7.69 10.11 14.86
N GLU A 246 7.83 10.92 15.91
CA GLU A 246 7.69 10.43 17.30
C GLU A 246 6.31 9.81 17.55
N ARG A 247 5.24 10.36 16.93
CA ARG A 247 3.89 9.80 17.03
C ARG A 247 3.82 8.37 16.47
N TRP A 248 4.52 8.11 15.36
CA TRP A 248 4.67 6.75 14.83
C TRP A 248 5.47 5.86 15.80
N LEU A 249 6.57 6.37 16.38
CA LEU A 249 7.40 5.62 17.32
C LEU A 249 6.63 5.21 18.58
N GLU A 250 5.72 6.08 19.05
CA GLU A 250 4.82 5.79 20.18
C GLU A 250 3.58 4.94 19.82
N ARG A 251 3.49 4.54 18.54
CA ARG A 251 2.47 3.64 18.02
C ARG A 251 1.05 4.18 18.15
N ASP A 252 0.90 5.49 18.01
CA ASP A 252 -0.42 6.14 17.93
C ASP A 252 -0.94 6.05 16.50
N PHE A 253 -1.45 4.87 16.14
CA PHE A 253 -1.90 4.53 14.79
C PHE A 253 -3.40 4.78 14.56
N GLY A 254 -4.11 5.34 15.55
CA GLY A 254 -5.56 5.52 15.50
C GLY A 254 -6.34 4.21 15.57
N VAL A 255 -7.55 4.21 14.99
CA VAL A 255 -8.45 3.05 14.98
C VAL A 255 -7.85 1.95 14.08
N PRO A 256 -7.76 0.68 14.54
CA PRO A 256 -7.10 -0.40 13.80
C PRO A 256 -7.99 -1.01 12.70
N TYR A 257 -8.68 -0.18 11.91
CA TYR A 257 -9.55 -0.65 10.83
C TYR A 257 -8.79 -1.51 9.79
N THR A 258 -7.48 -1.30 9.63
CA THR A 258 -6.64 -2.09 8.73
C THR A 258 -6.51 -3.56 9.16
N LEU A 259 -6.78 -3.90 10.43
CA LEU A 259 -6.74 -5.27 10.92
C LEU A 259 -8.10 -5.98 10.84
N GLU A 260 -9.09 -5.41 10.17
CA GLU A 260 -10.44 -5.98 10.10
C GLU A 260 -10.44 -7.40 9.52
N GLN A 261 -9.73 -7.65 8.41
CA GLN A 261 -9.63 -9.00 7.85
C GLN A 261 -8.99 -10.00 8.84
N ILE A 262 -7.95 -9.57 9.57
CA ILE A 262 -7.27 -10.41 10.56
C ILE A 262 -8.20 -10.78 11.70
N ARG A 263 -8.99 -9.83 12.20
CA ARG A 263 -9.98 -10.07 13.24
C ARG A 263 -11.04 -11.08 12.77
N ILE A 264 -11.64 -10.84 11.60
CA ILE A 264 -12.66 -11.71 11.01
C ILE A 264 -12.14 -13.14 10.83
N LEU A 265 -10.94 -13.28 10.27
CA LEU A 265 -10.29 -14.58 10.11
C LEU A 265 -10.09 -15.29 11.45
N ALA A 266 -9.56 -14.58 12.45
CA ALA A 266 -9.29 -15.16 13.76
C ALA A 266 -10.57 -15.61 14.48
N GLU A 267 -11.64 -14.83 14.36
CA GLU A 267 -12.97 -15.17 14.88
C GLU A 267 -13.55 -16.41 14.20
N ALA A 268 -13.45 -16.51 12.87
CA ALA A 268 -13.88 -17.69 12.11
C ALA A 268 -13.09 -18.95 12.50
N ILE A 269 -11.77 -18.84 12.72
CA ILE A 269 -10.95 -19.95 13.22
C ILE A 269 -11.43 -20.39 14.59
N SER A 270 -11.63 -19.45 15.53
CA SER A 270 -12.10 -19.77 16.88
C SER A 270 -13.52 -20.35 16.90
N ALA A 271 -14.36 -20.01 15.94
CA ALA A 271 -15.69 -20.59 15.76
C ALA A 271 -15.66 -22.00 15.13
N GLY A 272 -14.52 -22.46 14.62
CA GLY A 272 -14.41 -23.77 13.94
C GLY A 272 -14.95 -23.76 12.51
N GLU A 273 -15.03 -22.59 11.88
CA GLU A 273 -15.50 -22.41 10.50
C GLU A 273 -14.41 -22.66 9.45
N THR A 274 -13.19 -22.93 9.91
CA THR A 274 -12.00 -23.12 9.08
C THR A 274 -11.39 -24.50 9.32
N LYS A 275 -10.43 -24.90 8.47
CA LYS A 275 -9.64 -26.14 8.66
C LYS A 275 -8.62 -26.07 9.81
N TYR A 276 -8.40 -24.89 10.40
CA TYR A 276 -7.38 -24.68 11.42
C TYR A 276 -7.91 -24.99 12.82
N ARG A 277 -7.00 -25.42 13.71
CA ARG A 277 -7.29 -25.64 15.14
C ARG A 277 -7.80 -24.36 15.80
N GLN A 278 -8.90 -24.45 16.55
CA GLN A 278 -9.66 -23.29 17.05
C GLN A 278 -8.82 -22.35 17.94
N GLU A 279 -7.86 -22.87 18.70
CA GLU A 279 -7.02 -22.05 19.59
C GLU A 279 -6.10 -21.10 18.79
N LYS A 280 -5.84 -21.41 17.52
CA LYS A 280 -5.05 -20.55 16.63
C LYS A 280 -5.71 -19.18 16.44
N GLY A 281 -7.03 -19.08 16.48
CA GLY A 281 -7.73 -17.80 16.40
C GLY A 281 -7.41 -16.90 17.59
N ALA A 282 -7.44 -17.43 18.81
CA ALA A 282 -7.04 -16.70 20.01
C ALA A 282 -5.56 -16.28 19.99
N GLU A 283 -4.67 -17.14 19.47
CA GLU A 283 -3.25 -16.82 19.25
C GLU A 283 -3.09 -15.64 18.28
N ILE A 284 -3.80 -15.65 17.15
CA ILE A 284 -3.77 -14.55 16.17
C ILE A 284 -4.27 -13.24 16.81
N LEU A 285 -5.39 -13.27 17.54
CA LEU A 285 -5.89 -12.08 18.23
C LEU A 285 -4.87 -11.52 19.22
N ALA A 286 -4.13 -12.38 19.93
CA ALA A 286 -3.08 -11.96 20.84
C ALA A 286 -1.85 -11.39 20.12
N ASP A 287 -1.40 -12.03 19.04
CA ASP A 287 -0.23 -11.61 18.25
C ASP A 287 -0.43 -10.22 17.62
N PHE A 288 -1.66 -9.91 17.21
CA PHE A 288 -2.03 -8.61 16.65
C PHE A 288 -2.55 -7.59 17.69
N GLY A 289 -2.58 -7.95 18.98
CA GLY A 289 -3.07 -7.07 20.06
C GLY A 289 -4.57 -6.76 19.99
N LEU A 290 -5.34 -7.59 19.31
CA LEU A 290 -6.80 -7.49 19.15
C LEU A 290 -7.57 -8.08 20.35
N ASN A 291 -6.86 -8.66 21.31
CA ASN A 291 -7.41 -9.13 22.59
C ASN A 291 -7.44 -8.03 23.69
N GLY A 292 -7.13 -6.77 23.34
CA GLY A 292 -7.08 -5.64 24.27
C GLY A 292 -5.76 -5.49 25.04
N GLN A 293 -4.77 -6.35 24.81
CA GLN A 293 -3.44 -6.23 25.40
C GLN A 293 -2.48 -5.51 24.44
N LYS A 294 -2.01 -4.32 24.82
CA LYS A 294 -0.98 -3.61 24.05
C LYS A 294 0.38 -4.26 24.30
N LYS A 295 0.95 -4.90 23.28
CA LYS A 295 2.30 -5.47 23.33
C LYS A 295 3.32 -4.40 22.93
N GLU A 296 4.25 -4.07 23.82
CA GLU A 296 5.36 -3.18 23.48
C GLU A 296 6.23 -3.84 22.41
N LYS A 297 6.63 -3.08 21.37
CA LYS A 297 7.45 -3.61 20.27
C LYS A 297 8.94 -3.37 20.50
N TRP A 298 9.29 -2.27 21.15
CA TRP A 298 10.67 -1.82 21.31
C TRP A 298 10.95 -1.47 22.76
N SER A 299 12.14 -1.85 23.25
CA SER A 299 12.62 -1.36 24.53
C SER A 299 12.92 0.14 24.45
N PRO A 300 13.01 0.85 25.59
CA PRO A 300 13.39 2.26 25.61
C PRO A 300 14.71 2.55 24.88
N GLU A 301 15.69 1.66 25.00
CA GLU A 301 17.00 1.79 24.34
C GLU A 301 16.86 1.74 22.81
N ILE A 302 16.09 0.78 22.30
CA ILE A 302 15.81 0.66 20.86
C ILE A 302 15.01 1.88 20.36
N LYS A 303 14.10 2.43 21.17
CA LYS A 303 13.36 3.65 20.80
C LYS A 303 14.31 4.83 20.61
N GLU A 304 15.29 5.01 21.48
CA GLU A 304 16.28 6.09 21.35
C GLU A 304 17.18 5.91 20.11
N GLU A 305 17.57 4.68 19.78
CA GLU A 305 18.29 4.39 18.53
C GLU A 305 17.45 4.74 17.29
N ILE A 306 16.18 4.31 17.25
CA ILE A 306 15.27 4.65 16.15
C ILE A 306 15.06 6.16 16.07
N LYS A 307 14.91 6.83 17.21
CA LYS A 307 14.70 8.28 17.31
C LYS A 307 15.79 9.09 16.61
N ALA A 308 17.04 8.61 16.63
CA ALA A 308 18.16 9.25 15.94
C ALA A 308 17.93 9.39 14.42
N SER A 309 17.30 8.38 13.79
CA SER A 309 17.04 8.34 12.34
C SER A 309 15.80 9.14 11.89
N LEU A 310 14.87 9.41 12.81
CA LEU A 310 13.55 9.98 12.47
C LEU A 310 13.64 11.35 11.79
N LYS A 311 14.57 12.20 12.25
CA LYS A 311 14.70 13.56 11.71
C LYS A 311 15.18 13.56 10.27
N GLU A 312 16.18 12.73 9.94
CA GLU A 312 16.70 12.62 8.57
C GLU A 312 15.66 11.98 7.68
N THR A 313 15.10 10.84 8.09
CA THR A 313 14.17 10.07 7.25
C THR A 313 12.85 10.82 7.07
N GLY A 314 12.30 11.42 8.13
CA GLY A 314 10.99 12.09 8.12
C GLY A 314 10.86 13.26 7.14
N ILE A 315 11.97 13.79 6.60
CA ILE A 315 11.91 14.81 5.54
C ILE A 315 11.30 14.26 4.24
N TRP A 316 11.22 12.94 4.06
CA TRP A 316 10.71 12.31 2.84
C TRP A 316 9.31 12.79 2.47
N LEU A 317 8.45 13.06 3.46
CA LEU A 317 7.08 13.54 3.22
C LEU A 317 7.08 14.87 2.48
N ARG A 318 7.90 15.82 2.94
CA ARG A 318 8.05 17.12 2.28
C ARG A 318 8.66 16.97 0.89
N LEU A 319 9.65 16.09 0.73
CA LEU A 319 10.24 15.82 -0.58
C LEU A 319 9.21 15.23 -1.55
N ALA A 320 8.34 14.34 -1.08
CA ALA A 320 7.27 13.75 -1.87
C ALA A 320 6.18 14.78 -2.23
N GLU A 321 5.79 15.66 -1.29
CA GLU A 321 4.87 16.78 -1.53
C GLU A 321 5.39 17.73 -2.61
N ASP A 322 6.61 18.26 -2.44
CA ASP A 322 7.24 19.17 -3.40
C ASP A 322 7.39 18.50 -4.79
N TRP A 323 7.66 17.19 -4.82
CA TRP A 323 7.74 16.42 -6.05
C TRP A 323 6.37 16.25 -6.71
N LEU A 324 5.33 15.90 -5.96
CA LEU A 324 3.96 15.73 -6.46
C LEU A 324 3.43 17.04 -7.06
N ASP A 325 3.62 18.16 -6.37
CA ASP A 325 3.23 19.49 -6.86
C ASP A 325 3.84 19.80 -8.23
N ARG A 326 5.10 19.42 -8.44
CA ARG A 326 5.75 19.54 -9.74
C ARG A 326 5.13 18.62 -10.80
N ILE A 327 4.79 17.38 -10.45
CA ILE A 327 4.11 16.45 -11.37
C ILE A 327 2.74 17.01 -11.78
N TRP A 328 1.97 17.54 -10.82
CA TRP A 328 0.65 18.13 -11.07
C TRP A 328 0.70 19.44 -11.87
N ALA A 329 1.75 20.23 -11.72
CA ALA A 329 1.95 21.45 -12.50
C ALA A 329 2.36 21.18 -13.96
N ASP A 330 3.09 20.08 -14.21
CA ASP A 330 3.55 19.70 -15.55
C ASP A 330 2.43 19.09 -16.41
N SER A 331 1.50 18.34 -15.81
CA SER A 331 0.36 17.77 -16.55
C SER A 331 -0.52 18.85 -17.20
N LEU A 332 -0.68 20.00 -16.53
CA LEU A 332 -1.41 21.16 -17.07
C LEU A 332 -0.74 21.79 -18.30
N ARG A 333 0.57 21.60 -18.50
CA ARG A 333 1.30 22.16 -19.67
C ARG A 333 1.23 21.28 -20.90
N GLN A 334 0.99 19.98 -20.75
CA GLN A 334 0.87 19.05 -21.87
C GLN A 334 -0.52 19.10 -22.54
N CYS A 335 -1.52 19.69 -21.88
CA CYS A 335 -2.86 19.90 -22.43
C CYS A 335 -3.07 21.26 -23.14
N ARG A 336 -2.02 22.08 -23.31
CA ARG A 336 -2.06 23.36 -24.04
C ARG A 336 -1.24 23.28 -25.31
#